data_AF-A0A536MP49-F1
#
_entry.id   AF-A0A536MP49-F1
#
_cell.length_a   1.000
_cell.length_b   1.000
_cell.length_c   1.000
_cell.angle_alpha   90.00
_cell.angle_beta   90.00
_cell.angle_gamma   90.00
#
_symmetry.space_group_name_H-M   'P 1'
#
loop_
_entity.id
_entity.type
_entity.pdbx_description
1 polymer ?
#
loop_
_entity_poly.entity_id
_entity_poly.type
_entity_poly.pdbx_seq_one_letter_code
_entity_poly.pdbx_strand_id
1 'polypeptide(L)'
;MAHAIYCFLDGETLHGDPPKGELDSPVVETRVLNLGTNNRGAFVPLSSLKYVLLDSRPPSNPVDIARYQRVAIHFVDHEVLRGYSDRQLRPSRYGVTLSLVSPDQSEIKDLAIPFTALKGIFYLKTWEGGDSPMLESDWVPRILEAREQEQVRRQYSPAGKPRHLMPLLERIIRRRKIAE
;
A
#
# COMPACT_ATOMS: atom_id res chain seq x y z
N MET A 1 -8.45 -30.23 -6.46
CA MET A 1 -7.70 -29.33 -7.36
C MET A 1 -7.54 -28.01 -6.62
N ALA A 2 -6.37 -27.38 -6.67
CA ALA A 2 -6.18 -26.09 -6.01
C ALA A 2 -7.01 -25.03 -6.76
N HIS A 3 -7.81 -24.26 -6.04
CA HIS A 3 -8.74 -23.25 -6.56
C HIS A 3 -8.45 -21.93 -5.84
N ALA A 4 -8.43 -20.83 -6.59
CA ALA A 4 -8.25 -19.49 -6.05
C ALA A 4 -9.35 -18.56 -6.55
N ILE A 5 -9.64 -17.53 -5.75
CA ILE A 5 -10.55 -16.45 -6.12
C ILE A 5 -9.74 -15.17 -6.26
N TYR A 6 -9.75 -14.60 -7.46
CA TYR A 6 -9.14 -13.33 -7.80
C TYR A 6 -10.17 -12.23 -7.57
N CYS A 7 -9.91 -11.32 -6.63
CA CYS A 7 -10.77 -10.19 -6.33
C CYS A 7 -10.17 -8.93 -6.96
N PHE A 8 -10.93 -8.26 -7.82
CA PHE A 8 -10.52 -7.05 -8.52
C PHE A 8 -10.80 -5.80 -7.70
N LEU A 9 -10.14 -4.69 -8.04
CA LEU A 9 -10.32 -3.39 -7.36
C LEU A 9 -11.72 -2.79 -7.54
N ASP A 10 -12.43 -3.17 -8.60
CA ASP A 10 -13.82 -2.77 -8.86
C ASP A 10 -14.86 -3.67 -8.16
N GLY A 11 -14.41 -4.69 -7.43
CA GLY A 11 -15.26 -5.65 -6.73
C GLY A 11 -15.65 -6.88 -7.55
N GLU A 12 -15.22 -6.99 -8.81
CA GLU A 12 -15.43 -8.21 -9.59
C GLU A 12 -14.64 -9.40 -9.03
N THR A 13 -15.08 -10.62 -9.36
CA THR A 13 -14.41 -11.86 -8.94
C THR A 13 -14.21 -12.83 -10.10
N LEU A 14 -13.05 -13.47 -10.12
CA LEU A 14 -12.70 -14.53 -11.07
C LEU A 14 -12.22 -15.76 -10.30
N HIS A 15 -12.76 -16.92 -10.64
CA HIS A 15 -12.37 -18.21 -10.09
C HIS A 15 -11.36 -18.84 -11.05
N GLY A 16 -10.22 -19.29 -10.53
CA GLY A 16 -9.17 -19.88 -11.36
C GLY A 16 -8.22 -20.81 -10.61
N ASP A 17 -7.18 -21.24 -11.30
CA ASP A 17 -6.03 -21.87 -10.65
C ASP A 17 -5.27 -20.82 -9.81
N PRO A 18 -4.62 -21.18 -8.70
CA PRO A 18 -3.78 -20.24 -7.96
C PRO A 18 -2.59 -19.75 -8.80
N PRO A 19 -2.07 -18.53 -8.51
CA PRO A 19 -0.87 -18.01 -9.18
C PRO A 19 0.31 -18.97 -9.06
N LYS A 20 1.08 -19.12 -10.15
CA LYS A 20 2.33 -19.88 -10.13
C LYS A 20 3.41 -19.03 -9.45
N GLY A 21 3.70 -19.33 -8.19
CA GLY A 21 4.69 -18.59 -7.37
C GLY A 21 4.06 -17.44 -6.57
N GLU A 22 4.89 -16.74 -5.78
CA GLU A 22 4.44 -15.75 -4.82
C GLU A 22 4.17 -14.36 -5.43
N LEU A 23 3.58 -14.23 -6.63
CA LEU A 23 3.46 -12.93 -7.34
C LEU A 23 4.81 -12.34 -7.81
N ASP A 24 5.69 -13.18 -8.36
CA ASP A 24 7.00 -12.76 -8.91
C ASP A 24 6.96 -12.15 -10.32
N SER A 25 5.77 -12.17 -10.94
CA SER A 25 5.48 -11.58 -12.24
C SER A 25 4.48 -10.44 -12.08
N PRO A 26 4.56 -9.35 -12.87
CA PRO A 26 3.59 -8.24 -12.80
C PRO A 26 2.20 -8.63 -13.32
N VAL A 27 2.05 -9.86 -13.81
CA VAL A 27 0.84 -10.42 -14.39
C VAL A 27 0.66 -11.87 -13.92
N VAL A 28 -0.59 -12.31 -13.83
CA VAL A 28 -0.95 -13.70 -13.54
C VAL A 28 -1.74 -14.27 -14.71
N GLU A 29 -1.30 -15.43 -15.17
CA GLU A 29 -2.06 -16.24 -16.13
C GLU A 29 -2.74 -17.39 -15.38
N THR A 30 -4.05 -17.52 -15.55
CA THR A 30 -4.85 -18.54 -14.88
C THR A 30 -5.91 -19.11 -15.81
N ARG A 31 -6.31 -20.37 -15.60
CA ARG A 31 -7.51 -20.90 -16.25
C ARG A 31 -8.74 -20.35 -15.55
N VAL A 32 -9.79 -20.08 -16.33
CA VAL A 32 -11.06 -19.60 -15.78
C VAL A 32 -11.93 -20.79 -15.44
N LEU A 33 -12.43 -20.82 -14.20
CA LEU A 33 -13.25 -21.89 -13.64
C LEU A 33 -14.68 -21.43 -13.30
N ASN A 34 -15.03 -20.17 -13.58
CA ASN A 34 -16.38 -19.65 -13.39
C ASN A 34 -17.38 -20.44 -14.24
N LEU A 35 -18.54 -20.78 -13.66
CA LEU A 35 -19.63 -21.42 -14.39
C LEU A 35 -20.34 -20.39 -15.29
N GLY A 36 -20.78 -20.82 -16.48
CA GLY A 36 -21.61 -19.99 -17.38
C GLY A 36 -20.85 -18.97 -18.23
N THR A 37 -19.52 -18.99 -18.22
CA THR A 37 -18.68 -18.15 -19.09
C THR A 37 -18.05 -18.96 -20.24
N ASN A 38 -17.78 -18.30 -21.37
CA ASN A 38 -17.03 -18.85 -22.51
C ASN A 38 -15.51 -18.67 -22.39
N ASN A 39 -15.04 -18.02 -21.32
CA ASN A 39 -13.62 -17.77 -21.09
C ASN A 39 -12.92 -19.05 -20.64
N ARG A 40 -11.78 -19.37 -21.26
CA ARG A 40 -10.96 -20.53 -20.90
C ARG A 40 -9.76 -20.18 -20.02
N GLY A 41 -9.29 -18.94 -20.14
CA GLY A 41 -8.13 -18.43 -19.42
C GLY A 41 -8.17 -16.92 -19.33
N ALA A 42 -7.41 -16.38 -18.40
CA ALA A 42 -7.28 -14.95 -18.16
C ALA A 42 -5.81 -14.59 -17.98
N PHE A 43 -5.44 -13.47 -18.60
CA PHE A 43 -4.20 -12.77 -18.34
C PHE A 43 -4.55 -11.52 -17.52
N VAL A 44 -4.12 -11.49 -16.27
CA VAL A 44 -4.58 -10.49 -15.30
C VAL A 44 -3.38 -9.67 -14.81
N PRO A 45 -3.34 -8.34 -15.06
CA PRO A 45 -2.32 -7.49 -14.47
C PRO A 45 -2.53 -7.35 -12.96
N LEU A 46 -1.45 -7.38 -12.18
CA LEU A 46 -1.54 -7.23 -10.74
C LEU A 46 -2.11 -5.87 -10.31
N SER A 47 -2.00 -4.84 -11.16
CA SER A 47 -2.56 -3.51 -10.92
C SER A 47 -4.08 -3.45 -10.94
N SER A 48 -4.78 -4.44 -11.51
CA SER A 48 -6.26 -4.52 -11.46
C SER A 48 -6.77 -5.37 -10.30
N LEU A 49 -5.90 -6.14 -9.66
CA LEU A 49 -6.25 -7.03 -8.56
C LEU A 49 -6.14 -6.29 -7.22
N LYS A 50 -7.13 -6.51 -6.37
CA LYS A 50 -7.10 -6.12 -4.96
C LYS A 50 -6.36 -7.15 -4.13
N TYR A 51 -6.72 -8.43 -4.27
CA TYR A 51 -6.03 -9.58 -3.70
C TYR A 51 -6.47 -10.87 -4.40
N VAL A 52 -5.73 -11.94 -4.17
CA VAL A 52 -6.11 -13.31 -4.54
C VAL A 52 -6.28 -14.11 -3.25
N LEU A 53 -7.47 -14.68 -3.07
CA LEU A 53 -7.75 -15.65 -2.02
C LEU A 53 -7.28 -17.03 -2.49
N LEU A 54 -6.23 -17.53 -1.86
CA LEU A 54 -5.59 -18.81 -2.19
C LEU A 54 -6.27 -19.98 -1.48
N ASP A 55 -6.72 -19.75 -0.25
CA ASP A 55 -7.46 -20.73 0.55
C ASP A 55 -8.31 -20.00 1.61
N SER A 56 -9.42 -20.62 1.99
CA SER A 56 -10.30 -20.15 3.07
C SER A 56 -10.81 -21.36 3.82
N ARG A 57 -10.43 -21.48 5.10
CA ARG A 57 -10.73 -22.67 5.90
C ARG A 57 -11.02 -22.34 7.36
N PRO A 58 -11.86 -23.12 8.05
CA PRO A 58 -11.97 -23.02 9.49
C PRO A 58 -10.66 -23.48 10.15
N PRO A 59 -10.26 -22.89 11.29
CA PRO A 59 -9.11 -23.36 12.04
C PRO A 59 -9.33 -24.79 12.54
N SER A 60 -8.35 -25.67 12.32
CA SER A 60 -8.43 -27.08 12.76
C SER A 60 -8.33 -27.26 14.27
N ASN A 61 -7.71 -26.30 14.96
CA ASN A 61 -7.56 -26.22 16.41
C ASN A 61 -7.83 -24.78 16.85
N PRO A 62 -8.22 -24.55 18.12
CA PRO A 62 -8.32 -23.21 18.67
C PRO A 62 -7.04 -22.42 18.39
N VAL A 63 -7.17 -21.24 17.79
CA VAL A 63 -6.02 -20.44 17.39
C VAL A 63 -5.39 -19.85 18.66
N ASP A 64 -4.13 -20.18 18.93
CA ASP A 64 -3.35 -19.56 20.00
C ASP A 64 -2.97 -18.12 19.59
N ILE A 65 -3.92 -17.19 19.76
CA ILE A 65 -3.79 -15.79 19.39
C ILE A 65 -2.60 -15.09 20.08
N ALA A 66 -2.06 -15.64 21.17
CA ALA A 66 -0.89 -15.07 21.84
C ALA A 66 0.37 -15.11 20.95
N ARG A 67 0.42 -16.04 20.00
CA ARG A 67 1.51 -16.18 19.03
C ARG A 67 1.35 -15.26 17.80
N TYR A 68 0.15 -14.70 17.61
CA TYR A 68 -0.19 -13.90 16.45
C TYR A 68 -0.09 -12.40 16.75
N GLN A 69 -0.02 -11.58 15.70
CA GLN A 69 -0.14 -10.13 15.78
C GLN A 69 -1.48 -9.70 15.19
N ARG A 70 -2.12 -8.72 15.85
CA ARG A 70 -3.25 -8.00 15.25
C ARG A 70 -2.72 -7.19 14.09
N VAL A 71 -3.32 -7.35 12.91
CA VAL A 71 -2.95 -6.60 11.71
C VAL A 71 -4.18 -5.92 11.11
N ALA A 72 -3.95 -4.73 10.55
CA ALA A 72 -4.86 -4.05 9.66
C ALA A 72 -4.18 -3.89 8.30
N ILE A 73 -4.78 -4.45 7.27
CA ILE A 73 -4.36 -4.34 5.88
C ILE A 73 -5.20 -3.24 5.25
N HIS A 74 -4.58 -2.10 4.98
CA HIS A 74 -5.22 -0.99 4.31
C HIS A 74 -5.00 -1.09 2.81
N PHE A 75 -6.10 -1.10 2.08
CA PHE A 75 -6.10 -1.05 0.62
C PHE A 75 -6.15 0.39 0.13
N VAL A 76 -5.76 0.60 -1.13
CA VAL A 76 -5.78 1.92 -1.78
C VAL A 76 -7.20 2.46 -2.00
N ASP A 77 -8.19 1.57 -2.02
CA ASP A 77 -9.63 1.88 -2.15
C ASP A 77 -10.30 2.21 -0.81
N HIS A 78 -9.51 2.46 0.24
CA HIS A 78 -9.94 2.77 1.60
C HIS A 78 -10.54 1.61 2.40
N GLU A 79 -10.68 0.42 1.81
CA GLU A 79 -11.08 -0.74 2.58
C GLU A 79 -9.97 -1.21 3.52
N VAL A 80 -10.39 -1.84 4.62
CA VAL A 80 -9.49 -2.36 5.64
C VAL A 80 -9.88 -3.79 6.00
N LEU A 81 -8.96 -4.73 5.78
CA LEU A 81 -9.08 -6.08 6.33
C LEU A 81 -8.36 -6.16 7.67
N ARG A 82 -9.04 -6.68 8.69
CA ARG A 82 -8.52 -6.84 10.04
C ARG A 82 -8.46 -8.32 10.41
N GLY A 83 -7.40 -8.72 11.08
CA GLY A 83 -7.26 -10.10 11.54
C GLY A 83 -5.94 -10.35 12.27
N TYR A 84 -5.72 -11.60 12.66
CA TYR A 84 -4.49 -12.02 13.29
C TYR A 84 -3.56 -12.68 12.26
N SER A 85 -2.30 -12.28 12.22
CA SER A 85 -1.28 -12.88 11.36
C SER A 85 -0.15 -13.49 12.20
N ASP A 86 0.41 -14.60 11.73
CA ASP A 86 1.49 -15.37 12.39
C ASP A 86 2.88 -14.70 12.28
N ARG A 87 2.92 -13.41 11.91
CA ARG A 87 4.13 -12.61 11.66
C ARG A 87 4.96 -13.07 10.47
N GLN A 88 4.46 -14.02 9.67
CA GLN A 88 5.13 -14.47 8.46
C GLN A 88 4.50 -13.81 7.23
N LEU A 89 4.77 -12.51 7.08
CA LEU A 89 4.61 -11.89 5.77
C LEU A 89 5.68 -12.47 4.85
N ARG A 90 5.27 -13.09 3.73
CA ARG A 90 6.17 -13.59 2.69
C ARG A 90 6.17 -12.60 1.53
N PRO A 91 7.09 -11.62 1.52
CA PRO A 91 7.18 -10.66 0.44
C PRO A 91 7.77 -11.31 -0.81
N SER A 92 7.29 -10.87 -1.96
CA SER A 92 7.82 -11.22 -3.27
C SER A 92 8.15 -9.96 -4.05
N ARG A 93 8.45 -10.12 -5.36
CA ARG A 93 8.77 -8.98 -6.21
C ARG A 93 7.62 -7.97 -6.36
N TYR A 94 6.38 -8.43 -6.48
CA TYR A 94 5.24 -7.55 -6.77
C TYR A 94 4.10 -7.63 -5.74
N GLY A 95 4.28 -8.35 -4.64
CA GLY A 95 3.29 -8.40 -3.59
C GLY A 95 3.76 -9.10 -2.33
N VAL A 96 2.79 -9.52 -1.54
CA VAL A 96 3.01 -10.24 -0.29
C VAL A 96 1.98 -11.34 -0.14
N THR A 97 2.41 -12.49 0.34
CA THR A 97 1.52 -13.57 0.76
C THR A 97 1.50 -13.66 2.29
N LEU A 98 0.32 -13.83 2.87
CA LEU A 98 0.15 -14.03 4.30
C LEU A 98 -1.07 -14.88 4.63
N SER A 99 -1.05 -15.48 5.82
CA SER A 99 -2.22 -16.08 6.46
C SER A 99 -2.86 -15.05 7.40
N LEU A 100 -4.17 -14.89 7.28
CA LEU A 100 -4.97 -13.98 8.10
C LEU A 100 -6.10 -14.74 8.77
N VAL A 101 -6.05 -14.83 10.09
CA VAL A 101 -7.15 -15.36 10.91
C VAL A 101 -8.15 -14.25 11.17
N SER A 102 -9.44 -14.52 10.98
CA SER A 102 -10.51 -13.57 11.24
C SER A 102 -10.55 -13.14 12.71
N PRO A 103 -11.04 -11.93 13.04
CA PRO A 103 -11.07 -11.44 14.42
C PRO A 103 -11.87 -12.31 15.39
N ASP A 104 -12.93 -12.95 14.89
CA ASP A 104 -13.79 -13.93 15.59
C ASP A 104 -13.21 -15.35 15.59
N GLN A 105 -12.04 -15.57 14.96
CA GLN A 105 -11.34 -16.86 14.88
C GLN A 105 -12.14 -17.98 14.21
N SER A 106 -13.13 -17.63 13.39
CA SER A 106 -13.94 -18.59 12.65
C SER A 106 -13.27 -19.06 11.35
N GLU A 107 -12.36 -18.26 10.79
CA GLU A 107 -11.83 -18.47 9.46
C GLU A 107 -10.35 -18.09 9.36
N ILE A 108 -9.59 -18.85 8.58
CA ILE A 108 -8.22 -18.56 8.16
C ILE A 108 -8.22 -18.36 6.65
N LYS A 109 -7.72 -17.21 6.20
CA LYS A 109 -7.55 -16.85 4.79
C LYS A 109 -6.09 -16.78 4.42
N ASP A 110 -5.69 -17.56 3.42
CA ASP A 110 -4.41 -17.39 2.77
C ASP A 110 -4.57 -16.41 1.61
N LEU A 111 -3.90 -15.27 1.69
CA LEU A 111 -4.06 -14.15 0.77
C LEU A 111 -2.73 -13.88 0.05
N ALA A 112 -2.79 -13.64 -1.26
CA ALA A 112 -1.73 -13.01 -2.02
C ALA A 112 -2.19 -11.60 -2.45
N ILE A 113 -1.45 -10.58 -2.02
CA ILE A 113 -1.86 -9.19 -2.17
C ILE A 113 -0.81 -8.43 -3.00
N PRO A 114 -1.16 -7.92 -4.18
CA PRO A 114 -0.28 -7.04 -4.95
C PRO A 114 0.06 -5.75 -4.20
N PHE A 115 1.31 -5.28 -4.34
CA PHE A 115 1.70 -3.99 -3.75
C PHE A 115 0.94 -2.80 -4.34
N THR A 116 0.44 -2.92 -5.58
CA THR A 116 -0.38 -1.91 -6.23
C THR A 116 -1.73 -1.67 -5.55
N ALA A 117 -2.25 -2.66 -4.83
CA ALA A 117 -3.50 -2.54 -4.09
C ALA A 117 -3.31 -2.11 -2.64
N LEU A 118 -2.08 -2.12 -2.13
CA LEU A 118 -1.78 -1.89 -0.72
C LEU A 118 -1.42 -0.43 -0.44
N LYS A 119 -2.12 0.18 0.52
CA LYS A 119 -1.62 1.36 1.22
C LYS A 119 -0.60 0.96 2.28
N GLY A 120 -0.83 -0.15 2.97
CA GLY A 120 0.10 -0.70 3.96
C GLY A 120 -0.51 -1.75 4.87
N ILE A 121 0.35 -2.52 5.54
CA ILE A 121 -0.03 -3.49 6.58
C ILE A 121 0.48 -2.97 7.92
N PHE A 122 -0.41 -2.78 8.87
CA PHE A 122 -0.13 -2.16 10.16
C PHE A 122 -0.34 -3.15 11.31
N TYR A 123 0.62 -3.20 12.22
CA TYR A 123 0.53 -4.01 13.43
C TYR A 123 -0.15 -3.22 14.55
N LEU A 124 -1.25 -3.75 15.07
CA LEU A 124 -2.10 -3.06 16.04
C LEU A 124 -1.79 -3.49 17.47
N LYS A 125 -1.84 -2.53 18.40
CA LYS A 125 -1.83 -2.81 19.85
C LYS A 125 -3.21 -3.29 20.31
N THR A 126 -4.25 -2.57 19.91
CA THR A 126 -5.68 -2.80 20.23
C THR A 126 -6.51 -2.80 18.95
N TRP A 127 -7.70 -3.42 18.99
CA TRP A 127 -8.64 -3.40 17.86
C TRP A 127 -9.37 -2.07 17.72
N GLU A 128 -9.61 -1.40 18.84
CA GLU A 128 -10.13 -0.04 18.85
C GLU A 128 -9.02 0.92 18.44
N GLY A 129 -9.25 1.60 17.32
CA GLY A 129 -8.53 2.81 16.98
C GLY A 129 -9.20 3.96 17.72
N GLY A 130 -8.50 4.57 18.68
CA GLY A 130 -8.67 6.01 18.84
C GLY A 130 -8.38 6.67 17.49
N ASP A 131 -9.02 7.80 17.20
CA ASP A 131 -8.84 8.60 15.98
C ASP A 131 -7.45 8.40 15.40
N SER A 132 -7.38 7.83 14.19
CA SER A 132 -6.12 7.48 13.55
C SER A 132 -5.20 8.70 13.55
N PRO A 133 -4.10 8.74 14.34
CA PRO A 133 -3.15 9.84 14.24
C PRO A 133 -2.34 9.74 12.94
N MET A 134 -2.46 8.62 12.22
CA MET A 134 -1.78 8.39 10.97
C MET A 134 -2.54 9.07 9.83
N LEU A 135 -2.14 10.33 9.58
CA LEU A 135 -2.62 11.29 8.59
C LEU A 135 -3.68 12.28 9.13
N GLU A 136 -3.29 13.14 10.09
CA GLU A 136 -3.70 14.54 9.90
C GLU A 136 -3.17 14.98 8.53
N SER A 137 -4.01 15.05 7.49
CA SER A 137 -3.62 15.48 6.14
C SER A 137 -2.88 16.83 6.11
N ASP A 138 -2.95 17.59 7.21
CA ASP A 138 -2.39 18.91 7.38
C ASP A 138 -0.89 18.95 7.72
N TRP A 139 -0.24 17.85 8.14
CA TRP A 139 1.15 17.95 8.60
C TRP A 139 2.15 18.15 7.44
N VAL A 140 1.90 17.57 6.27
CA VAL A 140 2.81 17.70 5.11
C VAL A 140 2.80 19.14 4.56
N PRO A 141 1.64 19.77 4.27
CA PRO A 141 1.61 21.18 3.86
C PRO A 141 2.26 22.10 4.89
N ARG A 142 1.95 21.93 6.19
CA ARG A 142 2.53 22.76 7.26
C ARG A 142 4.05 22.65 7.36
N ILE A 143 4.61 21.45 7.21
CA ILE A 143 6.08 21.26 7.20
C ILE A 143 6.71 21.88 5.96
N LEU A 144 6.07 21.76 4.80
CA LEU A 144 6.56 22.38 3.56
C LEU A 144 6.50 23.90 3.63
N GLU A 145 5.39 24.48 4.12
CA GLU A 145 5.25 25.92 4.36
C GLU A 145 6.28 26.43 5.38
N ALA A 146 6.48 25.73 6.50
CA ALA A 146 7.48 26.12 7.49
C ALA A 146 8.91 26.06 6.92
N ARG A 147 9.21 25.08 6.06
CA ARG A 147 10.50 24.98 5.37
C ARG A 147 10.69 26.08 4.34
N GLU A 148 9.65 26.41 3.58
CA GLU A 148 9.66 27.51 2.62
C GLU A 148 9.84 28.86 3.35
N GLN A 149 9.10 29.11 4.43
CA GLN A 149 9.26 30.30 5.25
C GLN A 149 10.66 30.42 5.85
N GLU A 150 11.25 29.31 6.32
CA GLU A 150 12.62 29.31 6.83
C GLU A 150 13.65 29.53 5.70
N GLN A 151 13.44 28.97 4.51
CA GLN A 151 14.26 29.25 3.33
C GLN A 151 14.16 30.73 2.91
N VAL A 152 12.96 31.30 2.88
CA VAL A 152 12.71 32.71 2.59
C VAL A 152 13.35 33.58 3.66
N ARG A 153 13.22 33.26 4.95
CA ARG A 153 13.87 34.00 6.06
C ARG A 153 15.40 33.93 6.02
N ARG A 154 15.96 32.83 5.52
CA ARG A 154 17.41 32.69 5.29
C ARG A 154 17.86 33.52 4.09
N GLN A 155 17.08 33.50 3.01
CA GLN A 155 17.41 34.19 1.77
C GLN A 155 17.09 35.69 1.80
N TYR A 156 16.11 36.12 2.59
CA TYR A 156 15.57 37.48 2.65
C TYR A 156 15.60 38.03 4.08
N SER A 157 15.90 39.32 4.20
CA SER A 157 15.84 40.08 5.44
C SER A 157 14.37 40.44 5.77
N PRO A 158 14.06 40.84 7.02
CA PRO A 158 12.70 41.24 7.41
C PRO A 158 12.08 42.35 6.53
N ALA A 159 12.91 43.13 5.84
CA ALA A 159 12.49 44.16 4.89
C ALA A 159 12.31 43.65 3.44
N GLY A 160 12.24 42.33 3.22
CA GLY A 160 12.05 41.71 1.89
C GLY A 160 13.27 41.79 0.97
N LYS A 161 14.42 42.28 1.43
CA LYS A 161 15.66 42.37 0.63
C LYS A 161 16.49 41.10 0.78
N PRO A 162 16.98 40.49 -0.31
CA PRO A 162 17.79 39.29 -0.23
C PRO A 162 19.05 39.54 0.62
N ARG A 163 19.32 38.68 1.61
CA ARG A 163 20.49 38.75 2.52
C ARG A 163 21.81 38.42 1.82
N HIS A 164 21.74 37.67 0.72
CA HIS A 164 22.81 37.46 -0.23
C HIS A 164 22.25 37.71 -1.62
N LEU A 165 22.94 38.50 -2.45
CA LEU A 165 22.63 38.58 -3.86
C LEU A 165 22.80 37.16 -4.44
N MET A 166 21.74 36.63 -5.06
CA MET A 166 21.84 35.32 -5.70
C MET A 166 23.01 35.34 -6.69
N PRO A 167 23.83 34.28 -6.78
CA PRO A 167 25.06 34.29 -7.60
C PRO A 167 24.82 34.72 -9.06
N LEU A 168 23.65 34.40 -9.62
CA LEU A 168 23.23 34.83 -10.95
C LEU A 168 22.96 36.34 -11.05
N LEU A 169 22.30 36.93 -10.05
CA LEU A 169 22.04 38.37 -9.97
C LEU A 169 23.34 39.16 -9.79
N GLU A 170 24.27 38.67 -8.96
CA GLU A 170 25.62 39.27 -8.86
C GLU A 170 26.33 39.26 -10.21
N ARG A 171 26.25 38.15 -10.95
CA ARG A 171 26.90 38.00 -12.24
C ARG A 171 26.32 38.94 -13.30
N ILE A 172 25.00 39.16 -13.29
CA ILE A 172 24.31 40.11 -14.18
C ILE A 172 24.67 41.56 -13.84
N ILE A 173 24.67 41.92 -12.56
CA ILE A 173 25.01 43.28 -12.11
C ILE A 173 26.48 43.60 -12.41
N ARG A 174 27.41 42.66 -12.14
CA ARG A 174 28.83 42.82 -12.50
C ARG A 174 29.03 42.99 -13.99
N ARG A 175 28.30 42.26 -14.84
CA ARG A 175 28.37 42.41 -16.30
C ARG A 175 27.86 43.76 -16.78
N ARG A 176 26.81 44.32 -16.16
CA ARG A 176 26.32 45.67 -16.48
C ARG A 176 27.33 46.77 -16.12
N LYS A 177 28.01 46.66 -14.98
CA LYS A 177 29.05 47.62 -14.55
C LYS A 177 30.33 47.63 -15.40
N ILE A 178 30.57 46.59 -16.21
CA ILE A 178 31.73 46.50 -17.10
C ILE A 178 31.40 47.09 -18.49
N ALA A 179 30.12 47.34 -18.77
CA ALA A 179 29.64 47.86 -20.04
C ALA A 179 29.31 49.37 -20.02
N GLU A 180 29.59 50.04 -18.89
CA GLU A 180 29.67 51.51 -18.75
C GLU A 180 31.14 51.90 -18.60
#